data_AF-A0A7Z9LA01-F1
#
_entry.id   AF-A0A7Z9LA01-F1
#
_cell.length_a   1.000
_cell.length_b   1.000
_cell.length_c   1.000
_cell.angle_alpha   90.00
_cell.angle_beta   90.00
_cell.angle_gamma   90.00
#
_symmetry.space_group_name_H-M   'P 1'
#
loop_
_entity.id
_entity.type
_entity.pdbx_description
1 polymer ?
#
loop_
_entity_poly.entity_id
_entity_poly.type
_entity_poly.pdbx_seq_one_letter_code
_entity_poly.pdbx_strand_id
1 'polypeptide(L)'
;MIVLGKQTGQDQSHGKWQGVVVASLAIGMMLTTALTAATKSERRQQAEQLVKQALHNEVYGGLAERSQLLKSARQIDAQYAPARWHQGCVQYQKQWVDAEQLPALLKEDPRIALYIEQRAQVRDTINGNLELADWCQKKGLAEQERAHLMRVLDFDANHRVARTKLGFRQINGQWVTPAQLRQAQRQMASDRQNFATWGPRIEKLRKQFRNGSPAQRAAARQQILAINDSGAIVALEQVLARDSEPAALLALETLHRLSDYEATRALARIAVTTPSAAVQEQSSQYLKQRNPDDYVPALLACMFTPVNSRMMITPTRDGQLMYRHMFAREGQNQNELVVLDTNFRRQSRPGGDLNETLSRTLAGTLMAAMNRERQVLRQNFQTQTLNNRICATLNSSLEQKLAAKPDAWWSWWNETNEVFVAGNKPTNSIYRAETVVISDRAGSAGGGSQGSGSSGPPRRRFDCLAAGTLVWTWQGKQAIETIQIGDMVLSQNPETGELSYQ
;
A
#
# COMPACT_ATOMS: atom_id res chain seq x y z
N MET A 1 -60.40 -55.28 5.13
CA MET A 1 -61.78 -55.78 5.28
C MET A 1 -62.70 -54.71 4.68
N ILE A 2 -63.46 -55.03 3.60
CA ILE A 2 -64.66 -54.35 3.00
C ILE A 2 -64.65 -52.79 3.02
N VAL A 3 -64.71 -52.04 1.90
CA VAL A 3 -65.83 -51.81 0.95
C VAL A 3 -65.21 -51.29 -0.37
N LEU A 4 -65.28 -52.02 -1.49
CA LEU A 4 -66.21 -51.89 -2.64
C LEU A 4 -66.22 -50.50 -3.33
N GLY A 5 -66.01 -50.36 -4.66
CA GLY A 5 -65.49 -51.34 -5.63
C GLY A 5 -65.75 -50.99 -7.12
N LYS A 6 -64.93 -51.55 -8.03
CA LYS A 6 -65.12 -51.90 -9.47
C LYS A 6 -65.59 -50.76 -10.44
N GLN A 7 -65.14 -50.66 -11.71
CA GLN A 7 -64.51 -51.59 -12.67
C GLN A 7 -63.31 -50.88 -13.39
N THR A 8 -62.10 -51.47 -13.47
CA THR A 8 -61.48 -52.10 -14.69
C THR A 8 -61.80 -51.40 -16.02
N GLY A 9 -60.85 -50.93 -16.87
CA GLY A 9 -59.53 -51.48 -17.27
C GLY A 9 -59.70 -52.20 -18.63
N GLN A 10 -58.87 -52.08 -19.68
CA GLN A 10 -57.44 -51.78 -19.93
C GLN A 10 -57.27 -51.18 -21.36
N ASP A 11 -56.12 -50.73 -21.90
CA ASP A 11 -54.87 -50.11 -21.41
C ASP A 11 -53.99 -49.70 -22.63
N GLN A 12 -53.16 -48.64 -22.50
CA GLN A 12 -51.97 -48.20 -23.32
C GLN A 12 -51.99 -48.22 -24.88
N SER A 13 -51.20 -47.40 -25.61
CA SER A 13 -50.03 -46.58 -25.26
C SER A 13 -49.97 -45.19 -25.96
N HIS A 14 -48.94 -44.39 -25.66
CA HIS A 14 -48.76 -42.99 -26.10
C HIS A 14 -47.76 -42.86 -27.28
N GLY A 15 -47.65 -41.73 -28.02
CA GLY A 15 -48.22 -40.39 -27.78
C GLY A 15 -48.15 -39.41 -28.98
N LYS A 16 -48.50 -38.14 -28.72
CA LYS A 16 -48.64 -36.99 -29.64
C LYS A 16 -47.75 -35.81 -29.13
N TRP A 17 -47.54 -34.64 -29.72
CA TRP A 17 -48.18 -33.76 -30.75
C TRP A 17 -47.05 -33.01 -31.53
N GLN A 18 -47.14 -32.48 -32.76
CA GLN A 18 -48.06 -31.49 -33.40
C GLN A 18 -48.09 -30.10 -32.70
N GLY A 19 -48.14 -28.94 -33.37
CA GLY A 19 -48.02 -28.61 -34.81
C GLY A 19 -48.84 -27.36 -35.22
N VAL A 20 -48.41 -26.62 -36.27
CA VAL A 20 -49.11 -25.48 -36.97
C VAL A 20 -49.10 -24.12 -36.22
N VAL A 21 -48.65 -22.94 -36.71
CA VAL A 21 -48.24 -22.31 -38.01
C VAL A 21 -49.34 -21.63 -38.85
N VAL A 22 -49.38 -20.28 -38.88
CA VAL A 22 -50.05 -19.44 -39.92
C VAL A 22 -49.24 -18.13 -40.18
N ALA A 23 -49.34 -17.59 -41.41
CA ALA A 23 -48.68 -16.38 -41.96
C ALA A 23 -49.03 -15.05 -41.22
N SER A 24 -48.29 -13.92 -41.27
CA SER A 24 -47.26 -13.34 -42.19
C SER A 24 -47.76 -12.44 -43.32
N LEU A 25 -47.74 -11.11 -43.10
CA LEU A 25 -47.67 -9.94 -44.02
C LEU A 25 -48.09 -8.69 -43.20
N ALA A 26 -47.64 -7.44 -43.40
CA ALA A 26 -46.31 -6.92 -43.75
C ALA A 26 -46.24 -5.42 -43.39
N ILE A 27 -45.24 -4.98 -42.62
CA ILE A 27 -44.84 -3.57 -42.50
C ILE A 27 -43.32 -3.51 -42.61
N GLY A 28 -42.81 -2.74 -43.58
CA GLY A 28 -41.39 -2.67 -43.89
C GLY A 28 -40.61 -1.83 -42.89
N MET A 29 -39.84 -2.47 -42.02
CA MET A 29 -38.79 -1.81 -41.25
C MET A 29 -37.46 -1.96 -41.99
N MET A 30 -36.85 -0.85 -42.43
CA MET A 30 -35.52 -0.87 -43.04
C MET A 30 -34.47 -1.20 -41.98
N LEU A 31 -34.20 -2.49 -41.78
CA LEU A 31 -33.04 -2.98 -41.03
C LEU A 31 -31.78 -2.78 -41.87
N THR A 32 -31.35 -1.52 -41.98
CA THR A 32 -29.99 -1.18 -42.42
C THR A 32 -29.02 -1.74 -41.39
N THR A 33 -28.45 -2.90 -41.66
CA THR A 33 -27.39 -3.53 -40.87
C THR A 33 -26.08 -2.79 -41.05
N ALA A 34 -26.02 -1.56 -40.55
CA ALA A 34 -24.79 -0.86 -40.32
C ALA A 34 -23.98 -1.65 -39.27
N LEU A 35 -22.97 -2.39 -39.73
CA LEU A 35 -21.95 -2.95 -38.84
C LEU A 35 -21.18 -1.79 -38.21
N THR A 36 -21.67 -1.29 -37.07
CA THR A 36 -20.97 -0.31 -36.26
C THR A 36 -19.67 -0.93 -35.77
N ALA A 37 -18.55 -0.54 -36.39
CA ALA A 37 -17.24 -1.06 -36.04
C ALA A 37 -16.95 -0.84 -34.56
N ALA A 38 -16.71 -1.94 -33.82
CA ALA A 38 -16.59 -1.93 -32.37
C ALA A 38 -15.61 -0.85 -31.88
N THR A 39 -16.04 -0.11 -30.86
CA THR A 39 -15.27 1.00 -30.30
C THR A 39 -13.94 0.52 -29.74
N LYS A 40 -13.01 1.47 -29.53
CA LYS A 40 -11.71 1.17 -28.91
C LYS A 40 -11.88 0.60 -27.49
N SER A 41 -12.98 0.89 -26.80
CA SER A 41 -13.25 0.33 -25.46
C SER A 41 -13.66 -1.13 -25.55
N GLU A 42 -14.64 -1.45 -26.39
CA GLU A 42 -15.19 -2.81 -26.55
C GLU A 42 -14.13 -3.78 -27.09
N ARG A 43 -13.35 -3.37 -28.11
CA ARG A 43 -12.24 -4.17 -28.62
C ARG A 43 -11.18 -4.45 -27.56
N ARG A 44 -10.88 -3.48 -26.70
CA ARG A 44 -9.92 -3.69 -25.60
C ARG A 44 -10.45 -4.62 -24.53
N GLN A 45 -11.74 -4.54 -24.19
CA GLN A 45 -12.41 -5.47 -23.28
C GLN A 45 -12.44 -6.92 -23.84
N GLN A 46 -12.69 -7.06 -25.14
CA GLN A 46 -12.65 -8.36 -25.82
C GLN A 46 -11.24 -8.95 -25.86
N ALA A 47 -10.21 -8.13 -26.14
CA ALA A 47 -8.81 -8.55 -26.08
C ALA A 47 -8.40 -8.96 -24.64
N GLU A 48 -8.88 -8.24 -23.62
CA GLU A 48 -8.66 -8.60 -22.20
C GLU A 48 -9.29 -9.96 -21.83
N GLN A 49 -10.51 -10.23 -22.28
CA GLN A 49 -11.17 -11.52 -22.07
C GLN A 49 -10.39 -12.68 -22.71
N LEU A 50 -9.90 -12.49 -23.94
CA LEU A 50 -9.09 -13.49 -24.64
C LEU A 50 -7.74 -13.75 -23.97
N VAL A 51 -7.08 -12.72 -23.41
CA VAL A 51 -5.84 -12.91 -22.62
C VAL A 51 -6.14 -13.69 -21.34
N LYS A 52 -7.21 -13.36 -20.60
CA LYS A 52 -7.62 -14.10 -19.40
C LYS A 52 -7.92 -15.57 -19.72
N GLN A 53 -8.59 -15.85 -20.84
CA GLN A 53 -8.82 -17.22 -21.33
C GLN A 53 -7.50 -17.92 -21.71
N ALA A 54 -6.56 -17.24 -22.36
CA ALA A 54 -5.27 -17.81 -22.72
C ALA A 54 -4.46 -18.25 -21.49
N LEU A 55 -4.37 -17.39 -20.48
CA LEU A 55 -3.68 -17.70 -19.22
C LEU A 55 -4.38 -18.82 -18.43
N HIS A 56 -5.71 -18.87 -18.46
CA HIS A 56 -6.46 -19.98 -17.87
C HIS A 56 -6.17 -21.32 -18.57
N ASN A 57 -6.03 -21.34 -19.90
CA ASN A 57 -5.63 -22.55 -20.64
C ASN A 57 -4.18 -22.97 -20.35
N GLU A 58 -3.27 -22.00 -20.18
CA GLU A 58 -1.86 -22.26 -19.83
C GLU A 58 -1.71 -23.02 -18.51
N VAL A 59 -2.54 -22.73 -17.50
CA VAL A 59 -2.57 -23.45 -16.21
C VAL A 59 -2.91 -24.95 -16.38
N TYR A 60 -3.67 -25.32 -17.41
CA TYR A 60 -4.02 -26.71 -17.73
C TYR A 60 -3.21 -27.29 -18.90
N GLY A 61 -2.12 -26.63 -19.31
CA GLY A 61 -1.22 -27.11 -20.38
C GLY A 61 -1.70 -26.87 -21.82
N GLY A 62 -2.80 -26.12 -22.02
CA GLY A 62 -3.37 -25.76 -23.33
C GLY A 62 -2.56 -24.71 -24.08
N LEU A 63 -1.30 -25.02 -24.40
CA LEU A 63 -0.33 -24.07 -24.97
C LEU A 63 -0.66 -23.67 -26.42
N ALA A 64 -1.31 -24.54 -27.20
CA ALA A 64 -1.75 -24.23 -28.56
C ALA A 64 -2.92 -23.24 -28.56
N GLU A 65 -3.92 -23.53 -27.72
CA GLU A 65 -5.11 -22.72 -27.48
C GLU A 65 -4.71 -21.33 -26.95
N ARG A 66 -3.84 -21.30 -25.94
CA ARG A 66 -3.21 -20.08 -25.42
C ARG A 66 -2.58 -19.24 -26.54
N SER A 67 -1.76 -19.85 -27.40
CA SER A 67 -1.08 -19.15 -28.50
C SER A 67 -2.09 -18.55 -29.49
N GLN A 68 -3.13 -19.31 -29.85
CA GLN A 68 -4.20 -18.86 -30.76
C GLN A 68 -5.06 -17.73 -30.13
N LEU A 69 -5.39 -17.83 -28.84
CA LEU A 69 -6.15 -16.82 -28.10
C LEU A 69 -5.38 -15.49 -28.00
N LEU A 70 -4.07 -15.53 -27.67
CA LEU A 70 -3.22 -14.34 -27.65
C LEU A 70 -3.06 -13.71 -29.05
N LYS A 71 -2.92 -14.53 -30.09
CA LYS A 71 -2.88 -14.07 -31.49
C LYS A 71 -4.18 -13.34 -31.88
N SER A 72 -5.32 -13.88 -31.45
CA SER A 72 -6.65 -13.29 -31.67
C SER A 72 -6.81 -11.96 -30.91
N ALA A 73 -6.39 -11.91 -29.63
CA ALA A 73 -6.40 -10.69 -28.83
C ALA A 73 -5.58 -9.55 -29.50
N ARG A 74 -4.39 -9.88 -30.03
CA ARG A 74 -3.53 -8.92 -30.74
C ARG A 74 -4.09 -8.48 -32.10
N GLN A 75 -4.94 -9.28 -32.74
CA GLN A 75 -5.65 -8.87 -33.96
C GLN A 75 -6.80 -7.89 -33.66
N ILE A 76 -7.45 -8.01 -32.49
CA ILE A 76 -8.58 -7.16 -32.08
C ILE A 76 -8.09 -5.79 -31.55
N ASP A 77 -7.09 -5.77 -30.67
CA ASP A 77 -6.37 -4.56 -30.25
C ASP A 77 -4.86 -4.77 -30.34
N ALA A 78 -4.28 -4.34 -31.46
CA ALA A 78 -2.84 -4.42 -31.74
C ALA A 78 -1.96 -3.56 -30.81
N GLN A 79 -2.54 -2.78 -29.90
CA GLN A 79 -1.85 -2.01 -28.85
C GLN A 79 -2.20 -2.47 -27.43
N TYR A 80 -2.93 -3.59 -27.27
CA TYR A 80 -3.21 -4.16 -25.95
C TYR A 80 -1.98 -4.87 -25.38
N ALA A 81 -1.31 -4.18 -24.46
CA ALA A 81 -0.01 -4.59 -23.93
C ALA A 81 0.06 -6.03 -23.36
N PRO A 82 -0.90 -6.54 -22.55
CA PRO A 82 -0.84 -7.91 -22.03
C PRO A 82 -0.79 -8.98 -23.12
N ALA A 83 -1.55 -8.83 -24.20
CA ALA A 83 -1.53 -9.78 -25.32
C ALA A 83 -0.15 -9.83 -26.03
N ARG A 84 0.66 -8.77 -25.90
CA ARG A 84 2.01 -8.69 -26.45
C ARG A 84 3.07 -9.20 -25.48
N TRP A 85 2.98 -8.85 -24.20
CA TRP A 85 3.91 -9.34 -23.17
C TRP A 85 3.89 -10.86 -23.06
N HIS A 86 2.70 -11.48 -23.03
CA HIS A 86 2.56 -12.95 -23.03
C HIS A 86 2.93 -13.63 -24.37
N GLN A 87 3.29 -12.84 -25.40
CA GLN A 87 3.87 -13.27 -26.68
C GLN A 87 5.35 -12.88 -26.84
N GLY A 88 6.06 -12.61 -25.75
CA GLY A 88 7.50 -12.30 -25.81
C GLY A 88 7.84 -10.90 -26.32
N CYS A 89 6.85 -10.03 -26.58
CA CYS A 89 7.09 -8.68 -27.06
C CYS A 89 7.28 -7.69 -25.90
N VAL A 90 8.32 -6.86 -25.99
CA VAL A 90 8.63 -5.75 -25.08
C VAL A 90 8.38 -4.39 -25.77
N GLN A 91 8.26 -3.31 -24.99
CA GLN A 91 8.15 -1.97 -25.55
C GLN A 91 9.49 -1.21 -25.46
N TYR A 92 10.03 -0.79 -26.60
CA TYR A 92 11.26 0.01 -26.69
C TYR A 92 11.03 1.22 -27.60
N GLN A 93 11.44 2.41 -27.16
CA GLN A 93 11.17 3.69 -27.84
C GLN A 93 9.70 3.88 -28.28
N LYS A 94 8.75 3.40 -27.47
CA LYS A 94 7.29 3.32 -27.71
C LYS A 94 6.84 2.33 -28.80
N GLN A 95 7.76 1.71 -29.54
CA GLN A 95 7.49 0.63 -30.48
C GLN A 95 7.47 -0.74 -29.77
N TRP A 96 6.84 -1.73 -30.40
CA TRP A 96 6.83 -3.10 -29.92
C TRP A 96 7.89 -3.92 -30.65
N VAL A 97 8.81 -4.51 -29.90
CA VAL A 97 9.94 -5.30 -30.39
C VAL A 97 9.86 -6.69 -29.74
N ASP A 98 10.39 -7.71 -30.40
CA ASP A 98 10.61 -9.01 -29.76
C ASP A 98 11.68 -8.89 -28.65
N ALA A 99 11.48 -9.54 -27.51
CA ALA A 99 12.45 -9.55 -26.42
C ALA A 99 13.81 -10.07 -26.87
N GLU A 100 13.87 -11.08 -27.75
CA GLU A 100 15.13 -11.67 -28.22
C GLU A 100 15.90 -10.73 -29.17
N GLN A 101 15.20 -9.77 -29.81
CA GLN A 101 15.79 -8.82 -30.75
C GLN A 101 16.32 -7.55 -30.07
N LEU A 102 15.71 -7.13 -28.95
CA LEU A 102 16.10 -5.90 -28.26
C LEU A 102 17.58 -5.84 -27.82
N PRO A 103 18.24 -6.92 -27.34
CA PRO A 103 19.68 -6.96 -27.09
C PRO A 103 20.57 -6.50 -28.25
N ALA A 104 20.17 -6.71 -29.51
CA ALA A 104 20.93 -6.21 -30.66
C ALA A 104 20.78 -4.68 -30.80
N LEU A 105 19.54 -4.18 -30.77
CA LEU A 105 19.25 -2.74 -30.87
C LEU A 105 19.88 -1.93 -29.72
N LEU A 106 19.97 -2.52 -28.52
CA LEU A 106 20.62 -1.88 -27.37
C LEU A 106 22.16 -1.83 -27.48
N LYS A 107 22.78 -2.73 -28.25
CA LYS A 107 24.22 -2.66 -28.57
C LYS A 107 24.54 -1.60 -29.63
N GLU A 108 23.58 -1.32 -30.52
CA GLU A 108 23.68 -0.28 -31.54
C GLU A 108 23.39 1.14 -31.00
N ASP A 109 22.78 1.27 -29.81
CA ASP A 109 22.50 2.57 -29.19
C ASP A 109 23.78 3.20 -28.59
N PRO A 110 24.34 4.28 -29.18
CA PRO A 110 25.60 4.87 -28.72
C PRO A 110 25.49 5.47 -27.31
N ARG A 111 24.28 5.69 -26.80
CA ARG A 111 24.05 6.15 -25.42
C ARG A 111 24.35 5.04 -24.41
N ILE A 112 24.12 3.78 -24.77
CA ILE A 112 24.44 2.61 -23.93
C ILE A 112 25.96 2.41 -23.86
N ALA A 113 26.68 2.53 -24.99
CA ALA A 113 28.13 2.51 -25.02
C ALA A 113 28.75 3.60 -24.11
N LEU A 114 28.33 4.86 -24.30
CA LEU A 114 28.76 5.98 -23.45
C LEU A 114 28.39 5.78 -21.97
N TYR A 115 27.24 5.19 -21.68
CA TYR A 115 26.83 4.90 -20.30
C TYR A 115 27.79 3.93 -19.60
N ILE A 116 28.25 2.89 -20.28
CA ILE A 116 29.19 1.90 -19.72
C ILE A 116 30.54 2.55 -19.42
N GLU A 117 31.04 3.40 -20.33
CA GLU A 117 32.26 4.17 -20.13
C GLU A 117 32.17 5.10 -18.91
N GLN A 118 31.02 5.77 -18.70
CA GLN A 118 30.80 6.59 -17.50
C GLN A 118 30.66 5.73 -16.24
N ARG A 119 29.91 4.62 -16.29
CA ARG A 119 29.72 3.70 -15.15
C ARG A 119 31.04 3.15 -14.64
N ALA A 120 31.97 2.80 -15.53
CA ALA A 120 33.29 2.30 -15.17
C ALA A 120 34.17 3.31 -14.39
N GLN A 121 33.88 4.61 -14.49
CA GLN A 121 34.63 5.69 -13.83
C GLN A 121 33.99 6.13 -12.51
N VAL A 122 32.70 5.84 -12.30
CA VAL A 122 31.92 6.30 -11.14
C VAL A 122 32.11 5.39 -9.93
N ARG A 123 32.44 5.98 -8.77
CA ARG A 123 32.54 5.26 -7.50
C ARG A 123 31.16 4.97 -6.93
N ASP A 124 30.88 3.70 -6.63
CA ASP A 124 29.64 3.26 -5.98
C ASP A 124 29.47 3.87 -4.58
N THR A 125 28.77 4.99 -4.55
CA THR A 125 28.54 5.88 -3.41
C THR A 125 27.20 6.61 -3.64
N ILE A 126 26.65 7.27 -2.62
CA ILE A 126 25.45 8.10 -2.79
C ILE A 126 25.66 9.16 -3.88
N ASN A 127 26.72 9.97 -3.78
CA ASN A 127 26.98 11.04 -4.74
C ASN A 127 27.25 10.51 -6.15
N GLY A 128 28.12 9.50 -6.31
CA GLY A 128 28.44 8.96 -7.63
C GLY A 128 27.23 8.35 -8.34
N ASN A 129 26.38 7.61 -7.63
CA ASN A 129 25.14 7.09 -8.21
C ASN A 129 24.12 8.21 -8.53
N LEU A 130 24.05 9.28 -7.72
CA LEU A 130 23.23 10.45 -8.06
C LEU A 130 23.74 11.17 -9.32
N GLU A 131 25.04 11.44 -9.40
CA GLU A 131 25.67 12.10 -10.55
C GLU A 131 25.46 11.32 -11.85
N LEU A 132 25.59 9.98 -11.79
CA LEU A 132 25.34 9.11 -12.93
C LEU A 132 23.85 9.00 -13.27
N ALA A 133 22.95 8.96 -12.27
CA ALA A 133 21.51 9.04 -12.51
C ALA A 133 21.11 10.36 -13.20
N ASP A 134 21.65 11.49 -12.73
CA ASP A 134 21.48 12.82 -13.32
C ASP A 134 22.09 12.96 -14.72
N TRP A 135 23.08 12.13 -15.07
CA TRP A 135 23.59 12.01 -16.44
C TRP A 135 22.66 11.16 -17.31
N CYS A 136 22.22 10.00 -16.82
CA CYS A 136 21.28 9.09 -17.50
C CYS A 136 19.96 9.79 -17.84
N GLN A 137 19.43 10.58 -16.89
CA GLN A 137 18.26 11.45 -17.09
C GLN A 137 18.45 12.36 -18.32
N LYS A 138 19.60 13.06 -18.41
CA LYS A 138 19.93 14.00 -19.50
C LYS A 138 20.17 13.30 -20.84
N LYS A 139 20.45 11.99 -20.84
CA LYS A 139 20.61 11.16 -22.04
C LYS A 139 19.33 10.38 -22.42
N GLY A 140 18.27 10.45 -21.61
CA GLY A 140 17.04 9.70 -21.82
C GLY A 140 17.21 8.19 -21.62
N LEU A 141 18.02 7.80 -20.63
CA LEU A 141 18.31 6.42 -20.23
C LEU A 141 17.57 6.10 -18.91
N ALA A 142 16.26 5.87 -19.02
CA ALA A 142 15.35 5.86 -17.87
C ALA A 142 15.60 4.70 -16.89
N GLU A 143 15.86 3.48 -17.38
CA GLU A 143 16.11 2.33 -16.50
C GLU A 143 17.49 2.42 -15.84
N GLN A 144 18.51 2.98 -16.54
CA GLN A 144 19.81 3.28 -15.93
C GLN A 144 19.70 4.36 -14.85
N GLU A 145 18.94 5.44 -15.09
CA GLU A 145 18.62 6.44 -14.06
C GLU A 145 17.96 5.75 -12.85
N ARG A 146 16.89 4.97 -13.08
CA ARG A 146 16.18 4.23 -12.03
C ARG A 146 17.08 3.29 -11.25
N ALA A 147 17.94 2.50 -11.91
CA ALA A 147 18.84 1.57 -11.25
C ALA A 147 19.83 2.27 -10.31
N HIS A 148 20.41 3.39 -10.75
CA HIS A 148 21.30 4.18 -9.89
C HIS A 148 20.54 4.90 -8.75
N LEU A 149 19.32 5.38 -9.00
CA LEU A 149 18.48 5.94 -7.93
C LEU A 149 18.07 4.88 -6.89
N MET A 150 17.79 3.64 -7.32
CA MET A 150 17.58 2.51 -6.42
C MET A 150 18.85 2.18 -5.62
N ARG A 151 20.03 2.19 -6.27
CA ARG A 151 21.32 2.02 -5.57
C ARG A 151 21.53 3.07 -4.48
N VAL A 152 21.07 4.31 -4.69
CA VAL A 152 21.06 5.36 -3.66
C VAL A 152 20.10 5.04 -2.51
N LEU A 153 18.91 4.49 -2.79
CA LEU A 153 17.97 4.08 -1.73
C LEU A 153 18.50 2.93 -0.87
N ASP A 154 19.33 2.05 -1.42
CA ASP A 154 19.96 1.00 -0.63
C ASP A 154 21.03 1.54 0.34
N PHE A 155 21.64 2.70 0.03
CA PHE A 155 22.58 3.39 0.93
C PHE A 155 21.86 4.29 1.95
N ASP A 156 20.80 4.99 1.53
CA ASP A 156 19.89 5.75 2.39
C ASP A 156 18.43 5.51 1.95
N ALA A 157 17.74 4.65 2.70
CA ALA A 157 16.36 4.24 2.43
C ALA A 157 15.34 5.40 2.44
N ASN A 158 15.70 6.60 2.88
CA ASN A 158 14.83 7.78 2.88
C ASN A 158 15.31 8.88 1.93
N HIS A 159 16.34 8.63 1.11
CA HIS A 159 17.03 9.68 0.36
C HIS A 159 16.07 10.50 -0.50
N ARG A 160 15.77 11.72 -0.04
CA ARG A 160 14.59 12.47 -0.48
C ARG A 160 14.61 12.76 -1.98
N VAL A 161 15.78 13.09 -2.52
CA VAL A 161 15.98 13.38 -3.95
C VAL A 161 15.74 12.13 -4.79
N ALA A 162 16.31 10.99 -4.40
CA ALA A 162 16.20 9.75 -5.16
C ALA A 162 14.76 9.22 -5.16
N ARG A 163 14.09 9.21 -3.99
CA ARG A 163 12.66 8.88 -3.91
C ARG A 163 11.79 9.83 -4.75
N THR A 164 12.09 11.12 -4.76
CA THR A 164 11.33 12.10 -5.57
C THR A 164 11.53 11.88 -7.07
N LYS A 165 12.76 11.60 -7.54
CA LYS A 165 13.03 11.27 -8.95
C LYS A 165 12.38 9.94 -9.37
N LEU A 166 12.38 8.94 -8.50
CA LEU A 166 11.59 7.69 -8.65
C LEU A 166 10.07 7.89 -8.51
N GLY A 167 9.58 9.14 -8.44
CA GLY A 167 8.16 9.49 -8.45
C GLY A 167 7.41 9.32 -7.13
N PHE A 168 8.06 8.86 -6.05
CA PHE A 168 7.44 8.79 -4.73
C PHE A 168 7.13 10.19 -4.19
N ARG A 169 6.07 10.31 -3.39
CA ARG A 169 5.69 11.54 -2.69
C ARG A 169 5.68 11.28 -1.19
N GLN A 170 6.10 12.27 -0.39
CA GLN A 170 6.05 12.15 1.06
C GLN A 170 4.73 12.74 1.58
N ILE A 171 3.89 11.92 2.22
CA ILE A 171 2.62 12.31 2.83
C ILE A 171 2.61 11.81 4.28
N ASN A 172 2.33 12.70 5.23
CA ASN A 172 2.33 12.39 6.68
C ASN A 172 3.62 11.68 7.17
N GLY A 173 4.76 11.98 6.54
CA GLY A 173 6.07 11.36 6.83
C GLY A 173 6.35 10.06 6.07
N GLN A 174 5.32 9.37 5.55
CA GLN A 174 5.45 8.14 4.77
C GLN A 174 5.69 8.43 3.28
N TRP A 175 6.38 7.52 2.60
CA TRP A 175 6.63 7.60 1.15
C TRP A 175 5.62 6.76 0.37
N VAL A 176 4.74 7.42 -0.38
CA VAL A 176 3.72 6.77 -1.22
C VAL A 176 4.08 6.83 -2.70
N THR A 177 3.77 5.76 -3.44
CA THR A 177 3.91 5.73 -4.90
C THR A 177 2.77 6.51 -5.58
N PRO A 178 2.94 6.93 -6.85
CA PRO A 178 1.84 7.47 -7.65
C PRO A 178 0.66 6.50 -7.81
N ALA A 179 0.91 5.18 -7.76
CA ALA A 179 -0.14 4.17 -7.83
C ALA A 179 -0.98 4.16 -6.54
N GLN A 180 -0.33 4.07 -5.37
CA GLN A 180 -0.97 4.13 -4.06
C GLN A 180 -1.77 5.44 -3.87
N LEU A 181 -1.20 6.58 -4.29
CA LEU A 181 -1.90 7.86 -4.21
C LEU A 181 -3.16 7.89 -5.09
N ARG A 182 -3.10 7.38 -6.33
CA ARG A 182 -4.28 7.26 -7.21
C ARG A 182 -5.32 6.29 -6.66
N GLN A 183 -4.90 5.19 -6.04
CA GLN A 183 -5.80 4.22 -5.40
C GLN A 183 -6.53 4.85 -4.20
N ALA A 184 -5.80 5.51 -3.31
CA ALA A 184 -6.38 6.24 -2.18
C ALA A 184 -7.35 7.36 -2.64
N GLN A 185 -6.99 8.12 -3.68
CA GLN A 185 -7.87 9.13 -4.27
C GLN A 185 -9.15 8.55 -4.87
N ARG A 186 -9.07 7.39 -5.56
CA ARG A 186 -10.25 6.67 -6.08
C ARG A 186 -11.14 6.17 -4.94
N GLN A 187 -10.57 5.60 -3.89
CA GLN A 187 -11.33 5.14 -2.73
C GLN A 187 -12.04 6.31 -2.05
N MET A 188 -11.32 7.40 -1.73
CA MET A 188 -11.91 8.61 -1.13
C MET A 188 -13.02 9.23 -1.99
N ALA A 189 -12.92 9.17 -3.33
CA ALA A 189 -13.99 9.64 -4.21
C ALA A 189 -15.22 8.71 -4.17
N SER A 190 -15.00 7.39 -4.21
CA SER A 190 -16.04 6.36 -4.09
C SER A 190 -16.77 6.49 -2.75
N ASP A 191 -16.04 6.49 -1.63
CA ASP A 191 -16.56 6.63 -0.26
C ASP A 191 -17.40 7.91 -0.11
N ARG A 192 -16.97 9.01 -0.73
CA ARG A 192 -17.69 10.29 -0.69
C ARG A 192 -19.00 10.26 -1.48
N GLN A 193 -19.02 9.63 -2.66
CA GLN A 193 -20.23 9.44 -3.47
C GLN A 193 -21.21 8.48 -2.79
N ASN A 194 -20.70 7.38 -2.25
CA ASN A 194 -21.42 6.37 -1.49
C ASN A 194 -22.06 6.98 -0.23
N PHE A 195 -21.28 7.75 0.55
CA PHE A 195 -21.78 8.44 1.73
C PHE A 195 -22.81 9.54 1.39
N ALA A 196 -22.65 10.27 0.28
CA ALA A 196 -23.66 11.23 -0.17
C ALA A 196 -25.00 10.56 -0.52
N THR A 197 -24.96 9.34 -1.07
CA THR A 197 -26.15 8.54 -1.43
C THR A 197 -26.81 7.89 -0.22
N TRP A 198 -26.01 7.28 0.66
CA TRP A 198 -26.51 6.44 1.76
C TRP A 198 -26.54 7.12 3.13
N GLY A 199 -25.65 8.06 3.40
CA GLY A 199 -25.57 8.79 4.68
C GLY A 199 -26.92 9.37 5.15
N PRO A 200 -27.65 10.14 4.30
CA PRO A 200 -28.96 10.68 4.66
C PRO A 200 -30.03 9.59 4.93
N ARG A 201 -29.93 8.43 4.27
CA ARG A 201 -30.84 7.28 4.46
C ARG A 201 -30.58 6.60 5.79
N ILE A 202 -29.32 6.25 6.07
CA ILE A 202 -28.90 5.65 7.35
C ILE A 202 -29.17 6.60 8.52
N GLU A 203 -28.97 7.92 8.35
CA GLU A 203 -29.27 8.92 9.37
C GLU A 203 -30.76 8.99 9.73
N LYS A 204 -31.65 8.88 8.74
CA LYS A 204 -33.11 8.78 8.97
C LYS A 204 -33.46 7.49 9.74
N LEU A 205 -32.90 6.35 9.33
CA LEU A 205 -33.13 5.05 9.95
C LEU A 205 -32.57 5.00 11.39
N ARG A 206 -31.39 5.58 11.64
CA ARG A 206 -30.80 5.76 12.98
C ARG A 206 -31.74 6.52 13.91
N LYS A 207 -32.30 7.65 13.46
CA LYS A 207 -33.25 8.44 14.26
C LYS A 207 -34.52 7.64 14.59
N GLN A 208 -35.05 6.86 13.65
CA GLN A 208 -36.21 6.00 13.88
C GLN A 208 -35.89 4.82 14.83
N PHE A 209 -34.75 4.17 14.68
CA PHE A 209 -34.29 3.08 15.54
C PHE A 209 -34.00 3.53 16.98
N ARG A 210 -33.48 4.75 17.16
CA ARG A 210 -33.16 5.33 18.47
C ARG A 210 -34.37 5.96 19.16
N ASN A 211 -35.11 6.84 18.47
CA ASN A 211 -36.13 7.69 19.09
C ASN A 211 -37.59 7.30 18.74
N GLY A 212 -37.80 6.37 17.80
CA GLY A 212 -39.15 5.98 17.38
C GLY A 212 -39.90 5.11 18.38
N SER A 213 -41.20 4.93 18.14
CA SER A 213 -42.04 3.95 18.84
C SER A 213 -41.58 2.50 18.58
N PRO A 214 -41.98 1.49 19.38
CA PRO A 214 -41.53 0.10 19.18
C PRO A 214 -41.72 -0.42 17.75
N ALA A 215 -42.85 -0.10 17.10
CA ALA A 215 -43.10 -0.43 15.70
C ALA A 215 -42.15 0.30 14.72
N GLN A 216 -41.86 1.58 14.96
CA GLN A 216 -40.90 2.34 14.15
C GLN A 216 -39.46 1.82 14.32
N ARG A 217 -39.08 1.40 15.53
CA ARG A 217 -37.77 0.79 15.80
C ARG A 217 -37.63 -0.57 15.11
N ALA A 218 -38.66 -1.41 15.17
CA ALA A 218 -38.70 -2.69 14.45
C ALA A 218 -38.62 -2.50 12.94
N ALA A 219 -39.41 -1.57 12.37
CA ALA A 219 -39.37 -1.24 10.95
C ALA A 219 -38.01 -0.69 10.50
N ALA A 220 -37.39 0.20 11.29
CA ALA A 220 -36.05 0.70 11.01
C ALA A 220 -34.98 -0.41 11.07
N ARG A 221 -35.06 -1.32 12.04
CA ARG A 221 -34.19 -2.51 12.11
C ARG A 221 -34.34 -3.39 10.87
N GLN A 222 -35.56 -3.71 10.45
CA GLN A 222 -35.82 -4.49 9.24
C GLN A 222 -35.30 -3.79 7.97
N GLN A 223 -35.50 -2.47 7.84
CA GLN A 223 -35.04 -1.71 6.68
C GLN A 223 -33.50 -1.60 6.61
N ILE A 224 -32.81 -1.58 7.76
CA ILE A 224 -31.35 -1.64 7.80
C ILE A 224 -30.85 -3.05 7.42
N LEU A 225 -31.46 -4.11 7.96
CA LEU A 225 -31.07 -5.51 7.68
C LEU A 225 -31.40 -6.00 6.27
N ALA A 226 -32.15 -5.22 5.48
CA ALA A 226 -32.46 -5.47 4.07
C ALA A 226 -31.51 -4.75 3.10
N ILE A 227 -30.48 -4.06 3.59
CA ILE A 227 -29.51 -3.34 2.75
C ILE A 227 -28.49 -4.33 2.18
N ASN A 228 -28.61 -4.59 0.88
CA ASN A 228 -27.74 -5.47 0.10
C ASN A 228 -26.82 -4.70 -0.88
N ASP A 229 -26.56 -3.41 -0.62
CA ASP A 229 -25.70 -2.54 -1.42
C ASP A 229 -24.42 -2.19 -0.65
N SER A 230 -23.26 -2.62 -1.16
CA SER A 230 -21.93 -2.30 -0.60
C SER A 230 -21.66 -0.78 -0.54
N GLY A 231 -22.32 0.03 -1.36
CA GLY A 231 -22.30 1.50 -1.24
C GLY A 231 -22.80 2.02 0.11
N ALA A 232 -23.55 1.22 0.88
CA ALA A 232 -23.99 1.59 2.22
C ALA A 232 -22.91 1.43 3.31
N ILE A 233 -21.82 0.68 3.06
CA ILE A 233 -20.81 0.30 4.08
C ILE A 233 -20.27 1.52 4.84
N VAL A 234 -19.85 2.56 4.11
CA VAL A 234 -19.32 3.80 4.69
C VAL A 234 -20.37 4.54 5.54
N ALA A 235 -21.65 4.48 5.16
CA ALA A 235 -22.73 5.09 5.95
C ALA A 235 -23.06 4.25 7.21
N LEU A 236 -23.05 2.92 7.10
CA LEU A 236 -23.21 2.01 8.23
C LEU A 236 -22.08 2.21 9.26
N GLU A 237 -20.82 2.27 8.81
CA GLU A 237 -19.65 2.47 9.68
C GLU A 237 -19.61 3.87 10.32
N GLN A 238 -19.83 4.94 9.55
CA GLN A 238 -19.66 6.31 10.06
C GLN A 238 -20.89 6.84 10.83
N VAL A 239 -22.11 6.38 10.52
CA VAL A 239 -23.37 6.90 11.12
C VAL A 239 -23.96 5.93 12.14
N LEU A 240 -24.08 4.63 11.81
CA LEU A 240 -24.81 3.67 12.64
C LEU A 240 -23.91 3.01 13.69
N ALA A 241 -22.70 2.57 13.30
CA ALA A 241 -21.76 1.89 14.19
C ALA A 241 -21.14 2.80 15.28
N ARG A 242 -21.41 4.10 15.25
CA ARG A 242 -20.90 5.11 16.19
C ARG A 242 -21.97 5.77 17.07
N ASP A 243 -23.22 5.35 16.97
CA ASP A 243 -24.35 5.97 17.70
C ASP A 243 -24.52 5.43 19.12
N SER A 244 -24.63 4.11 19.23
CA SER A 244 -24.98 3.37 20.45
C SER A 244 -24.69 1.89 20.24
N GLU A 245 -24.48 1.12 21.31
CA GLU A 245 -24.17 -0.31 21.22
C GLU A 245 -25.22 -1.14 20.44
N PRO A 246 -26.54 -0.99 20.65
CA PRO A 246 -27.54 -1.71 19.85
C PRO A 246 -27.54 -1.31 18.37
N ALA A 247 -27.22 -0.05 18.05
CA ALA A 247 -27.07 0.41 16.66
C ALA A 247 -25.79 -0.15 16.03
N ALA A 248 -24.71 -0.27 16.79
CA ALA A 248 -23.46 -0.86 16.33
C ALA A 248 -23.59 -2.37 16.08
N LEU A 249 -24.22 -3.13 16.97
CA LEU A 249 -24.52 -4.55 16.73
C LEU A 249 -25.39 -4.75 15.47
N LEU A 250 -26.36 -3.86 15.22
CA LEU A 250 -27.16 -3.85 13.99
C LEU A 250 -26.34 -3.48 12.74
N ALA A 251 -25.38 -2.55 12.84
CA ALA A 251 -24.44 -2.25 11.77
C ALA A 251 -23.55 -3.46 11.45
N LEU A 252 -23.01 -4.13 12.47
CA LEU A 252 -22.21 -5.36 12.31
C LEU A 252 -23.01 -6.47 11.64
N GLU A 253 -24.26 -6.72 12.06
CA GLU A 253 -25.13 -7.74 11.45
C GLU A 253 -25.38 -7.45 9.96
N THR A 254 -25.48 -6.17 9.58
CA THR A 254 -25.67 -5.74 8.18
C THR A 254 -24.38 -5.91 7.37
N LEU A 255 -23.23 -5.48 7.89
CA LEU A 255 -21.91 -5.69 7.27
C LEU A 255 -21.54 -7.18 7.17
N HIS A 256 -22.01 -8.00 8.11
CA HIS A 256 -21.83 -9.44 8.06
C HIS A 256 -22.56 -10.06 6.84
N ARG A 257 -23.79 -9.61 6.55
CA ARG A 257 -24.59 -10.06 5.39
C ARG A 257 -24.01 -9.63 4.04
N LEU A 258 -23.44 -8.43 3.94
CA LEU A 258 -22.86 -7.93 2.67
C LEU A 258 -21.68 -8.77 2.17
N SER A 259 -20.97 -9.47 3.06
CA SER A 259 -19.90 -10.44 2.78
C SER A 259 -18.62 -9.93 2.07
N ASP A 260 -18.65 -8.78 1.38
CA ASP A 260 -17.55 -8.28 0.57
C ASP A 260 -16.32 -7.78 1.37
N TYR A 261 -15.24 -7.52 0.63
CA TYR A 261 -13.93 -7.07 1.11
C TYR A 261 -13.98 -5.79 1.96
N GLU A 262 -14.73 -4.75 1.54
CA GLU A 262 -14.84 -3.54 2.36
C GLU A 262 -15.77 -3.73 3.56
N ALA A 263 -16.73 -4.65 3.48
CA ALA A 263 -17.50 -5.06 4.64
C ALA A 263 -16.62 -5.81 5.65
N THR A 264 -15.73 -6.71 5.20
CA THR A 264 -14.71 -7.36 6.05
C THR A 264 -13.82 -6.30 6.73
N ARG A 265 -13.32 -5.33 5.96
CA ARG A 265 -12.47 -4.25 6.50
C ARG A 265 -13.23 -3.31 7.43
N ALA A 266 -14.50 -3.02 7.18
CA ALA A 266 -15.35 -2.24 8.08
C ALA A 266 -15.56 -2.95 9.43
N LEU A 267 -15.83 -4.26 9.43
CA LEU A 267 -15.90 -5.08 10.65
C LEU A 267 -14.58 -4.97 11.46
N ALA A 268 -13.42 -5.09 10.79
CA ALA A 268 -12.11 -4.96 11.43
C ALA A 268 -11.83 -3.55 11.97
N ARG A 269 -12.19 -2.49 11.22
CA ARG A 269 -12.09 -1.10 11.68
C ARG A 269 -12.97 -0.84 12.91
N ILE A 270 -14.20 -1.34 12.93
CA ILE A 270 -15.12 -1.21 14.06
C ILE A 270 -14.58 -1.96 15.29
N ALA A 271 -14.11 -3.20 15.12
CA ALA A 271 -13.61 -4.05 16.21
C ALA A 271 -12.53 -3.37 17.07
N VAL A 272 -11.62 -2.61 16.46
CA VAL A 272 -10.48 -1.99 17.17
C VAL A 272 -10.74 -0.53 17.59
N THR A 273 -11.71 0.14 16.97
CA THR A 273 -12.08 1.53 17.33
C THR A 273 -13.19 1.63 18.37
N THR A 274 -14.13 0.68 18.40
CA THR A 274 -15.28 0.68 19.33
C THR A 274 -14.88 0.80 20.81
N PRO A 275 -15.66 1.52 21.65
CA PRO A 275 -15.52 1.47 23.10
C PRO A 275 -16.27 0.30 23.75
N SER A 276 -17.18 -0.36 23.03
CA SER A 276 -17.99 -1.48 23.56
C SER A 276 -17.29 -2.82 23.36
N ALA A 277 -17.17 -3.59 24.44
CA ALA A 277 -16.65 -4.96 24.42
C ALA A 277 -17.57 -5.90 23.62
N ALA A 278 -18.90 -5.80 23.76
CA ALA A 278 -19.85 -6.62 23.02
C ALA A 278 -19.77 -6.38 21.49
N VAL A 279 -19.56 -5.12 21.07
CA VAL A 279 -19.32 -4.77 19.67
C VAL A 279 -17.97 -5.33 19.18
N GLN A 280 -16.91 -5.30 19.99
CA GLN A 280 -15.62 -5.88 19.64
C GLN A 280 -15.70 -7.42 19.50
N GLU A 281 -16.33 -8.09 20.46
CA GLU A 281 -16.54 -9.54 20.46
C GLU A 281 -17.36 -9.98 19.25
N GLN A 282 -18.53 -9.36 19.01
CA GLN A 282 -19.38 -9.68 17.86
C GLN A 282 -18.68 -9.42 16.52
N SER A 283 -17.86 -8.37 16.43
CA SER A 283 -17.02 -8.11 15.24
C SER A 283 -16.02 -9.25 15.02
N SER A 284 -15.37 -9.72 16.10
CA SER A 284 -14.36 -10.78 16.04
C SER A 284 -14.97 -12.13 15.63
N GLN A 285 -16.16 -12.44 16.14
CA GLN A 285 -16.95 -13.63 15.76
C GLN A 285 -17.37 -13.59 14.28
N TYR A 286 -17.67 -12.41 13.73
CA TYR A 286 -17.95 -12.26 12.29
C TYR A 286 -16.68 -12.30 11.42
N LEU A 287 -15.53 -11.81 11.93
CA LEU A 287 -14.23 -11.87 11.24
C LEU A 287 -13.65 -13.30 11.18
N LYS A 288 -13.99 -14.18 12.13
CA LYS A 288 -13.68 -15.62 12.07
C LYS A 288 -14.24 -16.31 10.81
N GLN A 289 -15.25 -15.72 10.18
CA GLN A 289 -15.91 -16.24 8.97
C GLN A 289 -15.46 -15.52 7.68
N ARG A 290 -14.36 -14.77 7.73
CA ARG A 290 -13.79 -14.03 6.58
C ARG A 290 -12.35 -14.49 6.31
N ASN A 291 -11.86 -14.26 5.10
CA ASN A 291 -10.46 -14.54 4.77
C ASN A 291 -9.53 -13.68 5.65
N PRO A 292 -8.55 -14.25 6.37
CA PRO A 292 -7.56 -13.48 7.11
C PRO A 292 -6.86 -12.39 6.30
N ASP A 293 -6.55 -12.64 5.02
CA ASP A 293 -5.82 -11.70 4.16
C ASP A 293 -6.55 -10.35 3.97
N ASP A 294 -7.88 -10.36 4.03
CA ASP A 294 -8.71 -9.16 3.85
C ASP A 294 -8.51 -8.14 4.98
N TYR A 295 -8.13 -8.59 6.19
CA TYR A 295 -8.12 -7.75 7.39
C TYR A 295 -6.87 -7.83 8.24
N VAL A 296 -6.19 -8.99 8.33
CA VAL A 296 -5.04 -9.17 9.22
C VAL A 296 -3.88 -8.24 8.83
N PRO A 297 -3.45 -8.13 7.55
CA PRO A 297 -2.40 -7.18 7.16
C PRO A 297 -2.75 -5.72 7.51
N ALA A 298 -4.02 -5.33 7.37
CA ALA A 298 -4.47 -3.98 7.69
C ALA A 298 -4.47 -3.70 9.21
N LEU A 299 -4.77 -4.71 10.02
CA LEU A 299 -4.70 -4.62 11.48
C LEU A 299 -3.25 -4.62 12.01
N LEU A 300 -2.38 -5.46 11.45
CA LEU A 300 -0.95 -5.52 11.82
C LEU A 300 -0.21 -4.22 11.48
N ALA A 301 -0.57 -3.58 10.37
CA ALA A 301 -0.02 -2.28 9.96
C ALA A 301 -0.45 -1.11 10.87
N CYS A 302 -1.49 -1.28 11.70
CA CYS A 302 -1.89 -0.31 12.72
C CYS A 302 -1.09 -0.45 14.04
N MET A 303 -0.38 -1.56 14.25
CA MET A 303 0.40 -1.77 15.47
C MET A 303 1.72 -0.97 15.45
N PHE A 304 2.14 -0.51 16.63
CA PHE A 304 3.49 0.03 16.85
C PHE A 304 4.00 -0.37 18.24
N THR A 305 5.31 -0.53 18.41
CA THR A 305 5.92 -0.63 19.74
C THR A 305 5.85 0.73 20.47
N PRO A 306 5.92 0.77 21.81
CA PRO A 306 5.98 2.02 22.56
C PRO A 306 7.16 2.89 22.11
N VAL A 307 6.95 4.20 22.05
CA VAL A 307 8.00 5.19 21.79
C VAL A 307 9.01 5.17 22.93
N ASN A 308 10.24 4.80 22.59
CA ASN A 308 11.41 4.94 23.45
C ASN A 308 12.02 6.33 23.21
N SER A 309 12.23 7.08 24.29
CA SER A 309 12.82 8.41 24.27
C SER A 309 14.25 8.40 24.81
N ARG A 310 15.10 9.27 24.24
CA ARG A 310 16.45 9.54 24.76
C ARG A 310 16.81 11.00 24.57
N MET A 311 16.96 11.73 25.68
CA MET A 311 17.54 13.07 25.68
C MET A 311 19.07 13.01 25.86
N MET A 312 19.78 13.96 25.26
CA MET A 312 21.20 14.22 25.48
C MET A 312 21.43 15.73 25.47
N ILE A 313 22.27 16.21 26.38
CA ILE A 313 22.76 17.60 26.40
C ILE A 313 24.28 17.53 26.33
N THR A 314 24.89 18.18 25.35
CA THR A 314 26.33 18.13 25.10
C THR A 314 26.86 19.51 24.70
N PRO A 315 28.02 19.95 25.21
CA PRO A 315 28.74 21.07 24.61
C PRO A 315 29.19 20.71 23.19
N THR A 316 29.13 21.68 22.29
CA THR A 316 29.63 21.59 20.91
C THR A 316 31.08 22.04 20.83
N ARG A 317 31.73 21.81 19.67
CA ARG A 317 33.11 22.27 19.42
C ARG A 317 33.25 23.80 19.52
N ASP A 318 32.21 24.56 19.16
CA ASP A 318 32.17 26.03 19.27
C ASP A 318 31.75 26.53 20.67
N GLY A 319 31.77 25.68 21.71
CA GLY A 319 31.38 26.03 23.09
C GLY A 319 29.87 26.30 23.32
N GLN A 320 29.04 26.19 22.27
CA GLN A 320 27.59 26.32 22.34
C GLN A 320 26.96 25.02 22.90
N LEU A 321 25.75 25.10 23.45
CA LEU A 321 25.06 23.94 24.03
C LEU A 321 24.13 23.29 22.99
N MET A 322 24.35 22.03 22.65
CA MET A 322 23.39 21.24 21.86
C MET A 322 22.53 20.39 22.81
N TYR A 323 21.22 20.54 22.71
CA TYR A 323 20.25 19.59 23.24
C TYR A 323 19.69 18.75 22.08
N ARG A 324 19.67 17.43 22.25
CA ARG A 324 19.09 16.47 21.31
C ARG A 324 18.04 15.61 22.03
N HIS A 325 16.83 15.54 21.49
CA HIS A 325 15.80 14.59 21.93
C HIS A 325 15.47 13.64 20.79
N MET A 326 15.74 12.35 21.01
CA MET A 326 15.45 11.28 20.06
C MET A 326 14.22 10.49 20.53
N PHE A 327 13.37 10.11 19.58
CA PHE A 327 12.19 9.28 19.80
C PHE A 327 12.21 8.14 18.77
N ALA A 328 12.17 6.90 19.24
CA ALA A 328 12.22 5.71 18.38
C ALA A 328 11.06 4.77 18.68
N ARG A 329 10.39 4.27 17.63
CA ARG A 329 9.42 3.18 17.70
C ARG A 329 9.51 2.29 16.46
N GLU A 330 8.92 1.11 16.55
CA GLU A 330 8.87 0.12 15.48
C GLU A 330 7.42 -0.10 15.04
N GLY A 331 7.19 -0.23 13.73
CA GLY A 331 5.93 -0.70 13.13
C GLY A 331 6.17 -1.98 12.34
N GLN A 332 5.14 -2.50 11.66
CA GLN A 332 5.25 -3.79 10.95
C GLN A 332 6.40 -3.82 9.92
N ASN A 333 6.50 -2.78 9.08
CA ASN A 333 7.39 -2.76 7.93
C ASN A 333 8.52 -1.71 8.02
N GLN A 334 8.55 -0.88 9.07
CA GLN A 334 9.54 0.18 9.24
C GLN A 334 9.81 0.48 10.71
N ASN A 335 11.02 0.93 11.01
CA ASN A 335 11.32 1.70 12.22
C ASN A 335 11.02 3.18 11.97
N GLU A 336 10.65 3.93 13.00
CA GLU A 336 10.45 5.38 12.95
C GLU A 336 11.35 6.06 13.98
N LEU A 337 12.18 7.01 13.53
CA LEU A 337 13.11 7.76 14.35
C LEU A 337 12.90 9.27 14.15
N VAL A 338 12.48 9.99 15.18
CA VAL A 338 12.47 11.45 15.20
C VAL A 338 13.66 11.95 16.02
N VAL A 339 14.43 12.88 15.45
CA VAL A 339 15.55 13.55 16.12
C VAL A 339 15.27 15.05 16.11
N LEU A 340 15.14 15.63 17.30
CA LEU A 340 14.94 17.06 17.52
C LEU A 340 16.20 17.66 18.17
N ASP A 341 16.92 18.50 17.45
CA ASP A 341 18.10 19.21 17.93
C ASP A 341 17.80 20.69 18.16
N THR A 342 18.06 21.19 19.37
CA THR A 342 18.03 22.61 19.72
C THR A 342 19.47 23.07 19.99
N ASN A 343 20.03 23.89 19.11
CA ASN A 343 21.34 24.51 19.28
C ASN A 343 21.19 25.86 20.00
N PHE A 344 21.65 25.96 21.25
CA PHE A 344 21.60 27.19 22.01
C PHE A 344 22.85 28.04 21.78
N ARG A 345 22.69 29.12 21.03
CA ARG A 345 23.74 30.11 20.78
C ARG A 345 23.62 31.25 21.79
N ARG A 346 24.61 31.40 22.67
CA ARG A 346 24.72 32.58 23.55
C ARG A 346 24.96 33.83 22.70
N GLN A 347 24.27 34.91 23.02
CA GLN A 347 24.54 36.27 22.52
C GLN A 347 24.96 37.15 23.71
N SER A 348 26.27 37.38 23.80
CA SER A 348 26.89 38.25 24.81
C SER A 348 26.43 39.70 24.67
N ARG A 349 26.44 40.47 25.76
CA ARG A 349 26.02 41.89 25.86
C ARG A 349 27.06 42.71 26.69
N PRO A 350 26.69 43.79 27.41
CA PRO A 350 27.56 44.41 28.43
C PRO A 350 27.02 44.28 29.88
N GLY A 351 27.81 43.81 30.87
CA GLY A 351 27.56 43.99 32.32
C GLY A 351 27.23 42.79 33.27
N GLY A 352 27.64 41.55 33.00
CA GLY A 352 27.03 40.34 33.62
C GLY A 352 27.35 38.98 32.95
N ASP A 353 26.45 37.99 33.05
CA ASP A 353 26.87 36.61 33.38
C ASP A 353 26.52 35.46 32.39
N LEU A 354 27.52 34.59 32.18
CA LEU A 354 27.45 33.32 31.47
C LEU A 354 26.76 32.22 32.31
N ASN A 355 26.97 32.17 33.62
CA ASN A 355 26.47 31.10 34.49
C ASN A 355 24.96 31.20 34.70
N GLU A 356 24.41 32.40 34.92
CA GLU A 356 22.96 32.68 34.90
C GLU A 356 22.35 32.28 33.56
N THR A 357 23.00 32.68 32.45
CA THR A 357 22.53 32.38 31.09
C THR A 357 22.52 30.87 30.80
N LEU A 358 23.57 30.14 31.20
CA LEU A 358 23.64 28.68 31.11
C LEU A 358 22.60 28.00 32.00
N SER A 359 22.49 28.41 33.27
CA SER A 359 21.55 27.85 34.25
C SER A 359 20.09 28.01 33.79
N ARG A 360 19.73 29.21 33.30
CA ARG A 360 18.41 29.49 32.73
C ARG A 360 18.14 28.65 31.48
N THR A 361 19.13 28.47 30.63
CA THR A 361 19.03 27.64 29.41
C THR A 361 18.83 26.16 29.76
N LEU A 362 19.59 25.62 30.71
CA LEU A 362 19.44 24.26 31.20
C LEU A 362 18.08 24.03 31.86
N ALA A 363 17.62 24.95 32.72
CA ALA A 363 16.30 24.87 33.36
C ALA A 363 15.16 24.84 32.32
N GLY A 364 15.19 25.75 31.34
CA GLY A 364 14.20 25.76 30.24
C GLY A 364 14.25 24.50 29.38
N THR A 365 15.45 23.98 29.11
CA THR A 365 15.66 22.73 28.36
C THR A 365 15.07 21.52 29.10
N LEU A 366 15.30 21.43 30.41
CA LEU A 366 14.75 20.35 31.25
C LEU A 366 13.21 20.43 31.31
N MET A 367 12.62 21.62 31.45
CA MET A 367 11.16 21.79 31.38
C MET A 367 10.59 21.38 30.01
N ALA A 368 11.26 21.73 28.91
CA ALA A 368 10.87 21.31 27.57
C ALA A 368 10.96 19.79 27.38
N ALA A 369 12.03 19.16 27.89
CA ALA A 369 12.19 17.70 27.89
C ALA A 369 11.08 17.01 28.70
N MET A 370 10.80 17.45 29.94
CA MET A 370 9.71 16.92 30.77
C MET A 370 8.33 17.02 30.09
N ASN A 371 8.06 18.10 29.37
CA ASN A 371 6.82 18.25 28.62
C ASN A 371 6.75 17.32 27.40
N ARG A 372 7.87 17.04 26.72
CA ARG A 372 7.96 16.03 25.65
C ARG A 372 7.78 14.61 26.21
N GLU A 373 8.39 14.26 27.34
CA GLU A 373 8.20 12.94 27.97
C GLU A 373 6.74 12.71 28.42
N ARG A 374 6.06 13.75 28.92
CA ARG A 374 4.60 13.68 29.21
C ARG A 374 3.76 13.42 27.96
N GLN A 375 4.21 13.83 26.77
CA GLN A 375 3.56 13.49 25.50
C GLN A 375 3.88 12.05 25.08
N VAL A 376 5.12 11.59 25.23
CA VAL A 376 5.54 10.19 24.99
C VAL A 376 4.71 9.21 25.84
N LEU A 377 4.55 9.48 27.14
CA LEU A 377 3.75 8.62 28.02
C LEU A 377 2.27 8.53 27.59
N ARG A 378 1.67 9.66 27.16
CA ARG A 378 0.30 9.69 26.62
C ARG A 378 0.19 8.90 25.30
N GLN A 379 1.14 9.08 24.40
CA GLN A 379 1.22 8.35 23.12
C GLN A 379 1.39 6.85 23.36
N ASN A 380 2.22 6.45 24.32
CA ASN A 380 2.48 5.05 24.64
C ASN A 380 1.24 4.37 25.24
N PHE A 381 0.50 5.05 26.13
CA PHE A 381 -0.78 4.54 26.65
C PHE A 381 -1.83 4.33 25.53
N GLN A 382 -1.95 5.29 24.61
CA GLN A 382 -2.84 5.17 23.44
C GLN A 382 -2.41 4.02 22.51
N THR A 383 -1.11 3.91 22.24
CA THR A 383 -0.52 2.87 21.38
C THR A 383 -0.73 1.48 21.99
N GLN A 384 -0.50 1.32 23.29
CA GLN A 384 -0.75 0.08 24.02
C GLN A 384 -2.24 -0.28 24.05
N THR A 385 -3.13 0.70 24.24
CA THR A 385 -4.58 0.49 24.20
C THR A 385 -5.03 -0.01 22.82
N LEU A 386 -4.51 0.58 21.75
CA LEU A 386 -4.79 0.14 20.38
C LEU A 386 -4.23 -1.27 20.11
N ASN A 387 -2.95 -1.52 20.43
CA ASN A 387 -2.32 -2.83 20.29
C ASN A 387 -3.12 -3.91 21.02
N ASN A 388 -3.50 -3.68 22.29
CA ASN A 388 -4.28 -4.63 23.08
C ASN A 388 -5.61 -4.98 22.40
N ARG A 389 -6.32 -3.98 21.86
CA ARG A 389 -7.56 -4.22 21.11
C ARG A 389 -7.33 -5.02 19.83
N ILE A 390 -6.32 -4.66 19.03
CA ILE A 390 -5.98 -5.40 17.82
C ILE A 390 -5.63 -6.86 18.17
N CYS A 391 -4.77 -7.08 19.16
CA CYS A 391 -4.36 -8.43 19.59
C CYS A 391 -5.53 -9.25 20.14
N ALA A 392 -6.48 -8.63 20.84
CA ALA A 392 -7.69 -9.30 21.31
C ALA A 392 -8.61 -9.71 20.15
N THR A 393 -8.85 -8.79 19.20
CA THR A 393 -9.62 -9.07 17.98
C THR A 393 -8.99 -10.20 17.16
N LEU A 394 -7.67 -10.14 16.93
CA LEU A 394 -6.94 -11.17 16.17
C LEU A 394 -6.93 -12.53 16.89
N ASN A 395 -6.67 -12.59 18.20
CA ASN A 395 -6.75 -13.86 18.96
C ASN A 395 -8.17 -14.45 18.87
N SER A 396 -9.21 -13.62 18.95
CA SER A 396 -10.60 -14.09 18.88
C SER A 396 -11.06 -14.48 17.48
N SER A 397 -10.57 -13.84 16.41
CA SER A 397 -11.01 -14.15 15.04
C SER A 397 -10.17 -15.24 14.36
N LEU A 398 -8.93 -15.44 14.80
CA LEU A 398 -7.99 -16.44 14.26
C LEU A 398 -7.76 -17.64 15.21
N GLU A 399 -8.47 -17.66 16.34
CA GLU A 399 -8.38 -18.66 17.43
C GLU A 399 -6.97 -18.84 18.03
N GLN A 400 -6.12 -17.82 17.89
CA GLN A 400 -4.77 -17.81 18.40
C GLN A 400 -4.70 -17.46 19.90
N LYS A 401 -3.53 -17.69 20.49
CA LYS A 401 -3.22 -17.39 21.91
C LYS A 401 -1.90 -16.64 22.04
N LEU A 402 -1.68 -15.67 21.16
CA LEU A 402 -0.46 -14.85 21.13
C LEU A 402 -0.52 -13.71 22.16
N ALA A 403 0.66 -13.30 22.63
CA ALA A 403 0.80 -12.18 23.55
C ALA A 403 0.32 -10.86 22.91
N ALA A 404 -0.12 -9.90 23.73
CA ALA A 404 -0.48 -8.55 23.30
C ALA A 404 0.78 -7.69 23.00
N LYS A 405 1.63 -8.16 22.09
CA LYS A 405 2.87 -7.52 21.64
C LYS A 405 2.92 -7.52 20.11
N PRO A 406 3.28 -6.40 19.46
CA PRO A 406 3.32 -6.33 17.99
C PRO A 406 4.23 -7.39 17.37
N ASP A 407 5.43 -7.56 17.93
CA ASP A 407 6.47 -8.45 17.41
C ASP A 407 6.00 -9.91 17.29
N ALA A 408 5.26 -10.41 18.29
CA ALA A 408 4.71 -11.76 18.28
C ALA A 408 3.68 -11.98 17.16
N TRP A 409 2.89 -10.96 16.84
CA TRP A 409 1.90 -10.99 15.76
C TRP A 409 2.51 -10.81 14.38
N TRP A 410 3.53 -9.95 14.26
CA TRP A 410 4.27 -9.75 13.02
C TRP A 410 5.07 -11.00 12.63
N SER A 411 5.77 -11.63 13.58
CA SER A 411 6.47 -12.90 13.33
C SER A 411 5.48 -14.00 12.96
N TRP A 412 4.43 -14.22 13.75
CA TRP A 412 3.43 -15.26 13.45
C TRP A 412 2.78 -15.11 12.06
N TRP A 413 2.43 -13.88 11.65
CA TRP A 413 1.84 -13.66 10.33
C TRP A 413 2.85 -13.91 9.19
N ASN A 414 4.10 -13.49 9.37
CA ASN A 414 5.17 -13.76 8.40
C ASN A 414 5.44 -15.26 8.29
N GLU A 415 5.56 -15.98 9.42
CA GLU A 415 5.73 -17.43 9.49
C GLU A 415 4.56 -18.18 8.83
N THR A 416 3.32 -17.76 9.09
CA THR A 416 2.09 -18.34 8.51
C THR A 416 2.00 -18.16 6.99
N ASN A 417 2.67 -17.15 6.44
CA ASN A 417 2.71 -16.85 5.00
C ASN A 417 4.07 -17.19 4.34
N GLU A 418 4.95 -17.91 5.05
CA GLU A 418 6.32 -18.26 4.61
C GLU A 418 7.20 -17.05 4.22
N VAL A 419 6.87 -15.84 4.71
CA VAL A 419 7.55 -14.57 4.37
C VAL A 419 8.83 -14.40 5.19
N PHE A 420 9.98 -14.74 4.58
CA PHE A 420 11.28 -14.48 5.18
C PHE A 420 11.67 -12.99 5.11
N VAL A 421 11.63 -12.28 6.25
CA VAL A 421 12.09 -10.89 6.36
C VAL A 421 13.58 -10.86 6.72
N ALA A 422 14.43 -10.60 5.72
CA ALA A 422 15.87 -10.53 5.89
C ALA A 422 16.35 -9.20 6.50
N GLY A 423 17.05 -9.27 7.65
CA GLY A 423 17.72 -8.12 8.26
C GLY A 423 16.80 -7.19 9.07
N ASN A 424 17.27 -5.96 9.33
CA ASN A 424 16.54 -4.99 10.14
C ASN A 424 15.52 -4.20 9.29
N LYS A 425 14.32 -3.96 9.83
CA LYS A 425 13.32 -3.07 9.21
C LYS A 425 13.91 -1.68 8.93
N PRO A 426 13.66 -1.09 7.75
CA PRO A 426 14.22 0.21 7.37
C PRO A 426 13.76 1.32 8.33
N THR A 427 14.67 2.17 8.77
CA THR A 427 14.37 3.28 9.69
C THR A 427 14.01 4.54 8.92
N ASN A 428 12.73 4.92 8.92
CA ASN A 428 12.27 6.22 8.46
C ASN A 428 12.67 7.30 9.48
N SER A 429 13.54 8.23 9.06
CA SER A 429 14.11 9.24 9.95
C SER A 429 13.62 10.66 9.66
N ILE A 430 13.19 11.37 10.70
CA ILE A 430 12.82 12.79 10.66
C ILE A 430 13.78 13.56 11.55
N TYR A 431 14.78 14.19 10.93
CA TYR A 431 15.69 15.13 11.59
C TYR A 431 15.12 16.56 11.52
N ARG A 432 15.09 17.26 12.66
CA ARG A 432 14.80 18.70 12.74
C ARG A 432 15.83 19.36 13.64
N ALA A 433 16.47 20.41 13.15
CA ALA A 433 17.35 21.26 13.94
C ALA A 433 16.80 22.69 13.98
N GLU A 434 16.84 23.30 15.16
CA GLU A 434 16.56 24.72 15.38
C GLU A 434 17.77 25.37 16.09
N THR A 435 17.94 26.68 15.92
CA THR A 435 18.97 27.46 16.62
C THR A 435 18.29 28.55 17.44
N VAL A 436 18.39 28.43 18.77
CA VAL A 436 17.81 29.38 19.72
C VAL A 436 18.89 30.32 20.21
N VAL A 437 18.73 31.61 19.92
CA VAL A 437 19.66 32.65 20.41
C VAL A 437 19.25 33.07 21.82
N ILE A 438 20.04 32.70 22.81
CA ILE A 438 19.85 33.16 24.19
C ILE A 438 20.73 34.40 24.40
N SER A 439 20.11 35.57 24.43
CA SER A 439 20.78 36.78 24.91
C SER A 439 21.10 36.68 26.40
N ASP A 440 22.28 37.15 26.78
CA ASP A 440 22.58 37.47 28.17
C ASP A 440 21.60 38.53 28.70
N ARG A 441 21.29 38.47 29.99
CA ARG A 441 20.86 39.67 30.72
C ARG A 441 22.10 40.54 30.86
N ALA A 442 22.13 41.65 30.09
CA ALA A 442 23.20 42.66 30.02
C ALA A 442 24.56 42.13 30.55
N GLY A 443 25.26 41.30 29.74
CA GLY A 443 26.31 40.38 30.21
C GLY A 443 27.64 40.47 29.45
N SER A 444 28.81 40.68 30.08
CA SER A 444 29.88 41.50 29.48
C SER A 444 30.88 40.84 28.51
N ALA A 445 30.85 41.32 27.25
CA ALA A 445 31.95 41.46 26.26
C ALA A 445 32.74 40.21 25.76
N GLY A 446 32.98 40.16 24.44
CA GLY A 446 33.73 39.09 23.75
C GLY A 446 32.95 37.75 23.59
N GLY A 447 33.25 36.84 22.65
CA GLY A 447 34.25 36.81 21.58
C GLY A 447 35.12 35.54 21.65
N GLY A 448 35.24 34.67 20.63
CA GLY A 448 34.59 34.63 19.31
C GLY A 448 34.99 33.37 18.50
N SER A 449 34.72 33.36 17.20
CA SER A 449 35.05 32.30 16.22
C SER A 449 34.25 30.98 16.26
N GLN A 450 34.81 29.94 15.64
CA GLN A 450 34.10 29.16 14.60
C GLN A 450 34.94 27.97 14.05
N GLY A 451 34.34 26.81 13.74
CA GLY A 451 34.97 25.78 12.89
C GLY A 451 34.22 24.43 12.76
N SER A 452 34.04 23.88 11.54
CA SER A 452 33.17 22.71 11.26
C SER A 452 33.85 21.58 10.47
N GLY A 453 33.37 20.34 10.63
CA GLY A 453 33.62 19.23 9.67
C GLY A 453 33.78 17.82 10.26
N SER A 454 33.09 16.83 9.66
CA SER A 454 33.62 15.51 9.20
C SER A 454 32.49 14.61 8.64
N SER A 455 32.82 13.69 7.72
CA SER A 455 31.92 12.70 7.10
C SER A 455 32.34 11.24 7.41
N GLY A 456 31.53 10.23 7.06
CA GLY A 456 31.78 8.81 7.39
C GLY A 456 31.53 7.78 6.25
N PRO A 457 31.97 6.52 6.40
CA PRO A 457 32.05 5.52 5.30
C PRO A 457 30.89 4.49 5.21
N PRO A 458 30.74 3.77 4.08
CA PRO A 458 29.64 2.82 3.80
C PRO A 458 29.90 1.35 4.21
N ARG A 459 28.90 0.47 4.00
CA ARG A 459 28.89 -0.98 4.31
C ARG A 459 28.69 -1.87 3.06
N ARG A 460 28.93 -3.19 3.19
CA ARG A 460 28.83 -4.22 2.12
C ARG A 460 27.50 -4.99 2.13
N ARG A 461 27.27 -5.85 1.11
CA ARG A 461 26.08 -6.71 0.90
C ARG A 461 26.43 -8.19 0.71
N PHE A 462 25.38 -9.02 0.57
CA PHE A 462 25.36 -10.39 0.05
C PHE A 462 24.14 -10.55 -0.88
N ASP A 463 24.18 -11.49 -1.82
CA ASP A 463 23.16 -11.68 -2.87
C ASP A 463 22.45 -13.04 -2.76
N CYS A 464 21.26 -13.17 -3.37
CA CYS A 464 20.29 -14.25 -3.06
C CYS A 464 20.21 -15.39 -4.10
N LEU A 465 21.12 -15.47 -5.06
CA LEU A 465 21.13 -16.48 -6.12
C LEU A 465 22.47 -17.22 -6.16
N ALA A 466 22.44 -18.50 -6.55
CA ALA A 466 23.65 -19.30 -6.70
C ALA A 466 24.51 -18.78 -7.87
N ALA A 467 25.82 -18.69 -7.68
CA ALA A 467 26.76 -18.33 -8.74
C ALA A 467 26.65 -19.29 -9.93
N GLY A 468 26.79 -18.77 -11.15
CA GLY A 468 26.56 -19.49 -12.40
C GLY A 468 25.09 -19.49 -12.88
N THR A 469 24.14 -18.96 -12.11
CA THR A 469 22.73 -18.84 -12.57
C THR A 469 22.67 -17.88 -13.76
N LEU A 470 22.29 -18.39 -14.95
CA LEU A 470 22.21 -17.59 -16.17
C LEU A 470 20.93 -16.74 -16.22
N VAL A 471 21.09 -15.43 -16.35
CA VAL A 471 20.02 -14.46 -16.60
C VAL A 471 20.15 -13.85 -18.01
N TRP A 472 19.03 -13.47 -18.60
CA TRP A 472 18.98 -12.81 -19.91
C TRP A 472 19.17 -11.30 -19.75
N THR A 473 20.28 -10.76 -20.25
CA THR A 473 20.60 -9.34 -20.24
C THR A 473 20.58 -8.76 -21.66
N TRP A 474 20.72 -7.44 -21.76
CA TRP A 474 20.93 -6.75 -23.03
C TRP A 474 22.25 -7.15 -23.74
N GLN A 475 23.20 -7.77 -23.04
CA GLN A 475 24.44 -8.30 -23.64
C GLN A 475 24.28 -9.75 -24.15
N GLY A 476 23.41 -10.54 -23.52
CA GLY A 476 23.17 -11.95 -23.83
C GLY A 476 22.78 -12.73 -22.56
N LYS A 477 23.04 -14.04 -22.53
CA LYS A 477 22.96 -14.79 -21.26
C LYS A 477 24.25 -14.55 -20.46
N GLN A 478 24.11 -14.10 -19.22
CA GLN A 478 25.24 -13.82 -18.31
C GLN A 478 24.98 -14.47 -16.95
N ALA A 479 26.04 -14.88 -16.24
CA ALA A 479 25.93 -15.41 -14.89
C ALA A 479 25.61 -14.29 -13.90
N ILE A 480 24.71 -14.54 -12.94
CA ILE A 480 24.14 -13.54 -12.04
C ILE A 480 25.19 -12.71 -11.27
N GLU A 481 26.31 -13.32 -10.89
CA GLU A 481 27.43 -12.70 -10.19
C GLU A 481 28.24 -11.71 -11.05
N THR A 482 27.97 -11.64 -12.36
CA THR A 482 28.62 -10.70 -13.29
C THR A 482 27.79 -9.45 -13.57
N ILE A 483 26.54 -9.40 -13.09
CA ILE A 483 25.59 -8.30 -13.35
C ILE A 483 25.94 -7.05 -12.54
N GLN A 484 25.96 -5.89 -13.19
CA GLN A 484 26.21 -4.60 -12.55
C GLN A 484 24.96 -3.72 -12.54
N ILE A 485 24.95 -2.69 -11.68
CA ILE A 485 23.84 -1.75 -11.57
C ILE A 485 23.58 -1.07 -12.92
N GLY A 486 22.34 -1.14 -13.40
CA GLY A 486 21.89 -0.56 -14.68
C GLY A 486 22.25 -1.39 -15.92
N ASP A 487 22.79 -2.60 -15.77
CA ASP A 487 22.66 -3.63 -16.80
C ASP A 487 21.20 -4.08 -16.85
N MET A 488 20.54 -3.84 -17.97
CA MET A 488 19.14 -4.22 -18.14
C MET A 488 18.99 -5.74 -18.26
N VAL A 489 18.09 -6.30 -17.46
CA VAL A 489 17.73 -7.73 -17.42
C VAL A 489 16.30 -7.92 -17.91
N LEU A 490 16.05 -8.95 -18.71
CA LEU A 490 14.69 -9.33 -19.11
C LEU A 490 13.92 -9.81 -17.88
N SER A 491 12.88 -9.07 -17.53
CA SER A 491 12.06 -9.28 -16.34
C SER A 491 10.57 -9.32 -16.71
N GLN A 492 9.79 -10.05 -15.92
CA GLN A 492 8.34 -10.07 -16.00
C GLN A 492 7.71 -9.66 -14.66
N ASN A 493 6.77 -8.73 -14.69
CA ASN A 493 5.96 -8.37 -13.53
C ASN A 493 4.93 -9.48 -13.24
N PRO A 494 4.89 -10.06 -12.03
CA PRO A 494 4.00 -11.18 -11.70
C PRO A 494 2.52 -10.77 -11.59
N GLU A 495 2.20 -9.51 -11.29
CA GLU A 495 0.80 -9.03 -11.19
C GLU A 495 0.20 -8.68 -12.55
N THR A 496 0.99 -8.06 -13.44
CA THR A 496 0.49 -7.48 -14.71
C THR A 496 0.86 -8.29 -15.95
N GLY A 497 1.75 -9.28 -15.80
CA GLY A 497 2.38 -9.99 -16.90
C GLY A 497 3.39 -9.16 -17.70
N GLU A 498 3.69 -7.92 -17.28
CA GLU A 498 4.50 -6.95 -18.03
C GLU A 498 5.93 -7.43 -18.26
N LEU A 499 6.25 -7.72 -19.52
CA LEU A 499 7.57 -8.14 -19.97
C LEU A 499 8.37 -6.93 -20.44
N SER A 500 9.58 -6.76 -19.89
CA SER A 500 10.44 -5.63 -20.21
C SER A 500 11.91 -5.88 -19.81
N TYR A 501 12.83 -5.12 -20.42
CA TYR A 501 14.21 -5.02 -19.97
C TYR A 501 14.31 -3.84 -18.99
N GLN A 502 14.75 -4.11 -17.74
CA GLN A 502 14.85 -3.13 -16.64
C GLN A 502 16.18 -3.30 -15.89
#